data_AF-A0A1X2L0W5-F1
#
_entry.id   AF-A0A1X2L0W5-F1
#
_cell.length_a   1.000
_cell.length_b   1.000
_cell.length_c   1.000
_cell.angle_alpha   90.00
_cell.angle_beta   90.00
_cell.angle_gamma   90.00
#
_symmetry.space_group_name_H-M   'P 1'
#
loop_
_entity.id
_entity.type
_entity.pdbx_description
1 polymer ?
#
loop_
_entity_poly.entity_id
_entity_poly.type
_entity_poly.pdbx_seq_one_letter_code
_entity_poly.pdbx_strand_id
1 'polypeptide(L)' 'MIPRLLVGVVGMAIALGVSSAATASASTDPDPFSHLSCACKDSDPPGSPALRDKINRGIHQGISTAPVAR' A
#
# COMPACT_ATOMS: atom_id res chain seq x y z
N MET A 1 -4.26 -51.94 -34.60
CA MET A 1 -4.57 -50.58 -35.10
C MET A 1 -5.00 -49.71 -33.93
N ILE A 2 -4.12 -48.80 -33.47
CA ILE A 2 -4.36 -47.89 -32.34
C ILE A 2 -4.27 -46.43 -32.87
N PRO A 3 -5.27 -45.89 -33.61
CA PRO A 3 -5.15 -44.53 -34.13
C PRO A 3 -5.99 -43.49 -33.36
N ARG A 4 -6.70 -43.86 -32.28
CA ARG A 4 -7.72 -42.97 -31.68
C ARG A 4 -7.37 -42.37 -30.32
N LEU A 5 -6.32 -42.88 -29.65
CA LEU A 5 -5.94 -42.40 -28.32
C LEU A 5 -5.10 -41.11 -28.33
N LEU A 6 -4.46 -40.77 -29.45
CA LEU A 6 -3.60 -39.58 -29.54
C LEU A 6 -4.37 -38.29 -29.84
N VAL A 7 -5.53 -38.38 -30.49
CA VAL A 7 -6.36 -37.21 -30.84
C VAL A 7 -7.09 -36.63 -29.61
N GLY A 8 -7.42 -37.46 -28.62
CA GLY A 8 -8.11 -37.03 -27.41
C GLY A 8 -7.23 -36.26 -26.42
N VAL A 9 -5.91 -36.52 -26.41
CA VAL A 9 -4.99 -35.90 -25.44
C VAL A 9 -4.51 -34.52 -25.90
N VAL A 10 -4.39 -34.30 -27.21
CA VAL A 10 -3.99 -32.99 -27.77
C VAL A 10 -5.10 -31.94 -27.65
N GLY A 11 -6.38 -32.34 -27.70
CA GLY A 11 -7.52 -31.42 -27.63
C GLY A 11 -7.78 -30.79 -26.26
N MET A 12 -7.39 -31.45 -25.17
CA MET A 12 -7.62 -30.95 -23.80
C MET A 12 -6.50 -30.04 -23.27
N ALA A 13 -5.33 -30.04 -23.91
CA ALA A 13 -4.22 -29.16 -23.52
C ALA A 13 -4.44 -27.69 -23.90
N ILE A 14 -5.40 -27.40 -24.79
CA ILE A 14 -5.64 -26.06 -25.35
C ILE A 14 -6.70 -25.28 -24.53
N ALA A 15 -7.42 -25.94 -23.62
CA ALA A 15 -8.54 -25.34 -22.88
C ALA A 15 -8.14 -24.74 -21.52
N LEU A 16 -6.93 -25.00 -21.02
CA LEU A 16 -6.50 -24.52 -19.70
C LEU A 16 -5.25 -23.65 -19.82
N GLY A 17 -5.52 -22.39 -20.17
CA GLY A 17 -4.89 -21.23 -19.57
C GLY A 17 -3.37 -21.23 -19.44
N VAL A 18 -2.70 -20.68 -20.45
CA VAL A 18 -1.42 -20.01 -20.21
C VAL A 18 -1.61 -18.52 -20.49
N SER A 19 -2.42 -17.88 -19.64
CA SER A 19 -2.24 -16.45 -19.41
C SER A 19 -0.99 -16.32 -18.55
N SER A 20 0.19 -16.34 -19.17
CA SER A 20 1.41 -15.84 -18.54
C SER A 20 1.26 -14.33 -18.41
N ALA A 21 0.44 -13.90 -17.46
CA ALA A 21 0.57 -12.58 -16.88
C ALA A 21 1.94 -12.61 -16.22
N ALA A 22 2.96 -12.14 -16.95
CA ALA A 22 4.18 -11.67 -16.34
C ALA A 22 3.77 -10.48 -15.45
N THR A 23 3.28 -10.77 -14.25
CA THR A 23 3.17 -9.79 -13.20
C THR A 23 4.60 -9.38 -12.94
N ALA A 24 4.99 -8.21 -13.46
CA ALA A 24 6.17 -7.52 -12.95
C ALA A 24 6.00 -7.51 -11.43
N SER A 25 6.95 -8.12 -10.73
CA SER A 25 6.99 -8.06 -9.28
C SER A 25 7.02 -6.58 -8.93
N ALA A 26 5.88 -6.04 -8.47
CA ALA A 26 5.87 -4.72 -7.88
C ALA A 26 6.70 -4.84 -6.62
N SER A 27 7.99 -4.53 -6.73
CA SER A 27 8.88 -4.42 -5.59
C SER A 27 8.22 -3.39 -4.67
N THR A 28 7.61 -3.91 -3.60
CA THR A 28 7.04 -3.07 -2.57
C THR A 28 8.26 -2.63 -1.78
N ASP A 29 8.68 -1.40 -2.02
CA ASP A 29 9.70 -0.82 -1.16
C ASP A 29 9.17 -0.93 0.28
N PRO A 30 9.87 -1.67 1.17
CA PRO A 30 9.39 -1.91 2.52
C PRO A 30 9.29 -0.61 3.34
N ASP A 31 9.96 0.45 2.90
CA ASP A 31 9.88 1.79 3.47
C ASP A 31 9.92 2.87 2.36
N PRO A 32 8.76 3.21 1.76
CA PRO A 32 8.70 4.17 0.62
C PRO A 32 9.15 5.59 0.99
N PHE A 33 9.44 5.83 2.27
CA PHE A 33 9.90 7.10 2.81
C PHE A 33 11.39 7.10 3.16
N SER A 34 12.12 6.01 2.90
CA SER A 34 13.56 5.84 3.18
C SER A 34 14.43 6.92 2.54
N HIS A 35 13.94 7.58 1.49
CA HIS A 35 14.61 8.70 0.81
C HIS A 35 14.18 10.09 1.30
N LEU A 36 13.22 10.19 2.23
CA LEU A 36 12.80 11.46 2.80
C LEU A 36 13.71 11.84 3.97
N SER A 37 14.27 13.03 3.90
CA SER A 37 14.99 13.65 5.01
C SER A 37 14.53 15.10 5.15
N CYS A 38 14.27 15.53 6.39
CA CYS A 38 14.02 16.93 6.69
C CYS A 38 15.35 17.68 6.74
N ALA A 39 15.62 18.46 5.70
CA ALA A 39 16.79 19.33 5.62
C ALA A 39 16.42 20.82 5.87
N CYS A 40 15.51 21.08 6.79
CA CYS A 40 15.21 22.46 7.19
C CYS A 40 16.44 23.04 7.88
N LYS A 41 17.06 24.06 7.27
CA LYS A 41 18.23 24.75 7.85
C LYS A 41 17.84 25.49 9.14
N ASP A 42 16.64 26.02 9.17
CA ASP A 42 16.06 26.71 10.31
C ASP A 42 14.99 25.83 10.96
N SER A 43 14.93 25.85 12.29
CA SER A 43 13.81 25.24 13.01
C SER A 43 12.53 26.00 12.69
N ASP A 44 11.39 25.29 12.67
CA ASP A 44 10.07 25.93 12.56
C ASP A 44 9.99 27.06 13.61
N PRO A 45 9.71 28.31 13.19
CA PRO A 45 9.70 29.42 14.13
C PRO A 45 8.66 29.10 15.21
N PRO A 46 9.00 29.26 16.51
CA PRO A 46 8.07 28.91 17.56
C PRO A 46 6.76 29.67 17.34
N GLY A 47 5.70 28.93 17.03
CA GLY A 47 4.36 29.49 16.92
C GLY A 47 3.98 30.23 18.20
N SER A 48 3.05 31.18 18.11
CA SER A 48 2.63 31.96 19.28
C SER A 48 2.15 31.04 20.42
N PRO A 49 2.33 31.42 21.70
CA PRO A 49 1.85 30.61 22.82
C PRO A 49 0.37 30.24 22.69
N ALA A 50 -0.46 31.19 22.27
CA ALA A 50 -1.89 30.98 22.02
C ALA A 50 -2.16 29.95 20.90
N LEU A 51 -1.36 29.93 19.84
CA LEU A 51 -1.48 28.92 18.78
C LEU A 51 -1.13 27.53 19.33
N ARG A 52 -0.06 27.42 20.11
CA ARG A 52 0.38 26.15 20.72
C ARG A 52 -0.66 25.61 21.70
N ASP A 53 -1.24 26.48 22.52
CA ASP A 53 -2.30 26.10 23.47
C ASP A 53 -3.55 25.59 22.75
N LYS A 54 -3.93 26.22 21.63
CA LYS A 54 -5.05 25.78 20.81
C LYS A 54 -4.79 24.40 20.19
N ILE A 55 -3.58 24.16 19.69
CA ILE A 55 -3.17 22.86 19.13
C ILE A 55 -3.22 21.78 20.21
N ASN A 56 -2.60 22.01 21.36
CA ASN A 56 -2.60 21.05 22.48
C ASN A 56 -4.02 20.72 22.91
N ARG A 57 -4.89 21.72 23.05
CA ARG A 57 -6.29 21.52 23.40
C ARG A 57 -7.02 20.64 22.39
N GLY A 58 -6.83 20.89 21.09
CA GLY A 58 -7.43 20.09 20.02
C GLY A 58 -6.96 18.64 20.03
N ILE A 59 -5.67 18.39 20.27
CA ILE A 59 -5.12 17.03 20.40
C ILE A 59 -5.75 16.32 21.59
N HIS A 60 -5.77 16.96 22.76
CA HIS A 60 -6.40 16.38 23.96
C HIS A 60 -7.89 16.08 23.75
N GLN A 61 -8.61 16.97 23.06
CA GLN A 61 -10.01 16.76 22.71
C GLN A 61 -10.18 15.56 21.78
N GLY A 62 -9.35 15.44 20.73
CA GLY A 62 -9.41 14.31 19.80
C GLY A 62 -9.11 12.97 20.45
N ILE A 63 -8.12 12.91 21.35
CA ILE A 63 -7.76 11.69 22.08
C ILE A 63 -8.84 11.32 23.11
N SER A 64 -9.42 12.32 23.78
CA SER A 64 -10.45 12.09 24.81
C SER A 64 -11.82 11.79 24.21
N THR A 65 -12.02 12.10 22.94
CA THR A 65 -13.25 11.75 22.22
C THR A 65 -13.18 10.26 21.92
N ALA A 66 -14.05 9.47 22.57
CA ALA A 66 -14.18 8.06 22.27
C ALA A 66 -14.39 7.87 20.76
N PRO A 67 -13.80 6.83 20.14
CA PRO A 67 -14.04 6.57 18.74
C PRO A 67 -15.56 6.41 18.55
N VAL A 68 -16.14 7.26 17.72
CA VAL A 68 -17.48 7.00 17.18
C VAL A 68 -17.32 5.78 16.30
N ALA A 69 -17.57 4.60 16.88
CA ALA A 69 -17.74 3.38 16.10
C ALA A 69 -18.90 3.67 15.13
N ARG A 70 -18.58 3.70 13.84
CA ARG A 70 -19.58 3.69 12.76
C ARG A 70 -19.86 2.25 12.37
#